data_AF-A0A7V9QLQ6-F1
#
_entry.id   AF-A0A7V9QLQ6-F1
#
_cell.length_a   1.000
_cell.length_b   1.000
_cell.length_c   1.000
_cell.angle_alpha   90.00
_cell.angle_beta   90.00
_cell.angle_gamma   90.00
#
_symmetry.space_group_name_H-M   'P 1'
#
loop_
_entity.id
_entity.type
_entity.pdbx_description
1 polymer ?
#
loop_
_entity_poly.entity_id
_entity_poly.type
_entity_poly.pdbx_seq_one_letter_code
_entity_poly.pdbx_strand_id
1 'polypeptide(L)' 'MKEAVMATKKSPSFKTIPAGTTVSWHYRSAIGHGTVTGVHKRGTTAANTMYSIKEHDHHPGEPAVVFHSGKALTRTAK' A
#
# COMPACT_ATOMS: atom_id res chain seq x y z
N MET A 1 33.79 11.97 24.71
CA MET A 1 32.61 12.32 23.90
C MET A 1 32.25 11.08 23.10
N LYS A 2 31.06 10.49 23.28
CA LYS A 2 30.65 9.30 22.54
C LYS A 2 30.02 9.77 21.22
N GLU A 3 30.72 9.56 20.10
CA GLU A 3 30.16 9.76 18.77
C GLU A 3 29.03 8.76 18.54
N ALA A 4 27.81 9.27 18.43
CA ALA A 4 26.70 8.49 17.90
C ALA A 4 26.87 8.41 16.39
N VAL A 5 27.26 7.24 15.89
CA VAL A 5 27.21 6.91 14.46
C VAL A 5 25.76 7.07 14.00
N MET A 6 25.44 8.20 13.37
CA MET A 6 24.23 8.33 12.57
C MET A 6 24.39 7.40 11.37
N ALA A 7 23.98 6.15 11.55
CA ALA A 7 23.76 5.24 10.44
C ALA A 7 22.69 5.89 9.55
N THR A 8 23.12 6.54 8.47
CA THR A 8 22.25 6.97 7.40
C THR A 8 21.63 5.71 6.83
N LYS A 9 20.43 5.36 7.32
CA LYS A 9 19.57 4.39 6.66
C LYS A 9 19.39 4.91 5.25
N LYS A 10 20.18 4.40 4.30
CA LYS A 10 19.89 4.49 2.86
C LYS A 10 18.46 4.04 2.74
N SER A 11 17.53 4.98 2.60
CA SER A 11 16.14 4.65 2.32
C SER A 11 16.20 3.86 1.03
N PRO A 12 15.81 2.58 1.02
CA PRO A 12 15.92 1.79 -0.19
C PRO A 12 15.14 2.51 -1.29
N SER A 13 15.82 2.83 -2.38
CA SER A 13 15.25 3.52 -3.53
C SER A 13 14.42 2.50 -4.33
N PHE A 14 13.34 1.99 -3.74
CA PHE A 14 12.41 1.12 -4.43
C PHE A 14 11.23 1.93 -4.96
N LYS A 15 10.70 1.48 -6.11
CA LYS A 15 9.47 2.03 -6.70
C LYS A 15 8.27 1.49 -5.92
N THR A 16 7.42 2.40 -5.44
CA THR A 16 6.13 2.05 -4.84
C THR A 16 5.08 1.81 -5.92
N ILE A 17 3.93 1.22 -5.54
CA ILE A 17 2.76 1.19 -6.41
C ILE A 17 2.28 2.65 -6.64
N PRO A 18 2.15 3.09 -7.91
CA PRO A 18 1.66 4.44 -8.22
C PRO A 18 0.21 4.65 -7.79
N ALA A 19 -0.15 5.89 -7.43
CA ALA A 19 -1.55 6.28 -7.30
C ALA A 19 -2.28 6.13 -8.65
N GLY A 20 -3.57 5.80 -8.60
CA GLY A 20 -4.37 5.46 -9.77
C GLY A 20 -4.22 4.00 -10.24
N THR A 21 -3.35 3.20 -9.62
CA THR A 21 -3.24 1.78 -9.95
C THR A 21 -4.46 1.03 -9.44
N THR A 22 -5.17 0.34 -10.35
CA THR A 22 -6.22 -0.63 -9.98
C THR A 22 -5.58 -1.86 -9.33
N VAL A 23 -6.12 -2.23 -8.18
CA VAL A 23 -5.66 -3.36 -7.39
C VAL A 23 -6.83 -4.18 -6.89
N SER A 24 -6.56 -5.46 -6.63
CA SER A 24 -7.46 -6.34 -5.90
C SER A 24 -6.71 -7.01 -4.74
N TRP A 25 -7.45 -7.50 -3.76
CA TRP A 25 -6.90 -8.25 -2.64
C TRP A 25 -7.88 -9.34 -2.21
N HIS A 26 -7.33 -10.43 -1.68
CA HIS A 26 -8.13 -11.55 -1.21
C HIS A 26 -8.52 -11.36 0.27
N TYR A 27 -9.80 -11.58 0.55
CA TYR A 27 -10.33 -11.90 1.88
C TYR A 27 -10.65 -13.41 1.95
N ARG A 28 -11.05 -13.89 3.13
CA ARG A 28 -11.31 -15.32 3.36
C ARG A 28 -12.31 -15.93 2.38
N SER A 29 -13.34 -15.19 1.98
CA SER A 29 -14.42 -15.66 1.11
C SER A 29 -14.78 -14.69 -0.02
N ALA A 30 -13.98 -13.64 -0.24
CA ALA A 30 -14.29 -12.58 -1.18
C ALA A 30 -13.01 -11.95 -1.75
N ILE A 31 -13.15 -11.20 -2.83
CA ILE A 31 -12.09 -10.39 -3.42
C ILE A 31 -12.55 -8.94 -3.35
N GLY A 32 -11.76 -8.08 -2.72
CA GLY A 32 -11.98 -6.63 -2.73
C GLY A 32 -11.29 -5.99 -3.94
N HIS A 33 -11.90 -4.95 -4.49
CA HIS A 33 -11.34 -4.16 -5.59
C HIS A 33 -11.24 -2.70 -5.22
N GLY A 34 -10.21 -2.03 -5.74
CA GLY A 34 -10.04 -0.61 -5.49
C GLY A 34 -8.93 0.02 -6.30
N THR A 35 -8.73 1.30 -6.02
CA THR A 35 -7.70 2.11 -6.65
C THR A 35 -6.75 2.67 -5.60
N VAL A 36 -5.45 2.51 -5.80
CA VAL A 36 -4.45 3.11 -4.90
C VAL A 36 -4.55 4.63 -4.96
N THR A 37 -4.73 5.27 -3.81
CA THR A 37 -4.73 6.74 -3.70
C THR A 37 -3.39 7.29 -3.25
N GLY A 38 -2.56 6.48 -2.59
CA GLY A 38 -1.22 6.87 -2.17
C GLY A 38 -0.57 5.90 -1.18
N VAL A 39 0.57 6.32 -0.63
CA VAL A 39 1.26 5.60 0.45
C VAL A 39 0.76 6.11 1.79
N HIS A 40 0.21 5.21 2.61
CA HIS A 40 -0.19 5.51 3.98
C HIS A 40 1.01 5.43 4.94
N LYS A 41 1.83 4.37 4.81
CA LYS A 41 3.04 4.18 5.61
C LYS A 41 4.13 3.52 4.77
N ARG A 42 5.27 4.20 4.63
CA ARG A 42 6.38 3.73 3.80
C ARG A 42 7.15 2.61 4.50
N GLY A 43 7.30 1.49 3.81
CA GLY A 43 8.14 0.38 4.26
C GLY A 43 9.54 0.44 3.67
N THR A 44 10.28 -0.67 3.78
CA THR A 44 11.60 -0.85 3.14
C THR A 44 11.53 -1.49 1.76
N THR A 45 10.37 -1.99 1.35
CA THR A 45 10.07 -2.53 0.02
C THR A 45 8.65 -2.17 -0.41
N ALA A 46 8.32 -2.36 -1.70
CA ALA A 46 6.95 -2.16 -2.17
C ALA A 46 5.98 -3.12 -1.46
N ALA A 47 6.42 -4.35 -1.18
CA ALA A 47 5.60 -5.37 -0.53
C ALA A 47 5.22 -5.02 0.92
N ASN A 48 6.11 -4.39 1.69
CA ASN A 48 5.83 -4.02 3.09
C ASN A 48 5.41 -2.54 3.27
N THR A 49 5.26 -1.81 2.17
CA THR A 49 4.64 -0.48 2.17
C THR A 49 3.13 -0.62 2.30
N MET A 50 2.53 0.19 3.18
CA MET A 50 1.08 0.29 3.32
C MET A 50 0.53 1.34 2.36
N TYR A 51 -0.45 0.94 1.57
CA TYR A 51 -1.12 1.78 0.59
C TYR A 51 -2.53 2.13 1.06
N SER A 52 -2.93 3.37 0.82
CA SER A 52 -4.33 3.79 0.89
C SER A 52 -5.02 3.38 -0.41
N ILE A 53 -6.16 2.71 -0.29
CA ILE A 53 -6.92 2.21 -1.44
C ILE A 53 -8.35 2.70 -1.31
N LYS A 54 -8.84 3.37 -2.33
CA LYS A 54 -10.26 3.70 -2.46
C LYS A 54 -10.99 2.45 -2.95
N GLU A 55 -11.86 1.89 -2.12
CA GLU A 55 -12.60 0.66 -2.40
C GLU A 55 -13.76 0.93 -3.39
N HIS A 56 -13.92 0.05 -4.38
CA HIS A 56 -14.99 0.16 -5.38
C HIS A 56 -16.29 -0.50 -4.91
N ASP A 57 -16.18 -1.55 -4.10
CA ASP A 57 -17.30 -2.41 -3.70
C ASP A 57 -17.90 -2.04 -2.33
N HIS A 58 -17.65 -0.83 -1.83
CA HIS A 58 -18.08 -0.41 -0.50
C HIS A 58 -19.60 -0.13 -0.42
N HIS A 59 -20.21 -0.44 0.72
CA HIS A 59 -21.62 -0.11 0.96
C HIS A 59 -21.78 1.37 1.34
N PRO A 60 -22.94 2.00 1.00
CA PRO A 60 -23.23 3.36 1.44
C PRO A 60 -23.15 3.48 2.97
N GLY A 61 -22.31 4.40 3.46
CA GLY A 61 -22.09 4.65 4.89
C GLY A 61 -20.80 4.05 5.48
N GLU A 62 -20.04 3.26 4.72
CA GLU A 62 -18.74 2.74 5.13
C GLU A 62 -17.58 3.65 4.69
N PRO A 63 -16.45 3.65 5.42
CA PRO A 63 -15.28 4.40 5.00
C PRO A 63 -14.74 3.84 3.68
N ALA A 64 -14.84 4.63 2.61
CA ALA A 64 -14.43 4.23 1.26
C ALA A 64 -12.91 4.02 1.07
N VAL A 65 -12.11 4.10 2.13
CA VAL A 65 -10.64 3.97 2.08
C VAL A 65 -10.17 2.90 3.05
N VAL A 66 -9.51 1.88 2.50
CA VAL A 66 -8.87 0.79 3.24
C VAL A 66 -7.35 0.86 3.12
N PHE A 67 -6.64 0.16 4.01
CA PHE A 67 -5.18 0.13 4.03
C PHE A 67 -4.65 -1.29 3.90
N HIS A 68 -3.91 -1.55 2.83
CA HIS A 68 -3.26 -2.85 2.62
C HIS A 68 -1.76 -2.72 2.36
N SER A 69 -1.01 -3.72 2.82
CA SER A 69 0.38 -3.87 2.42
C SER A 69 0.48 -4.23 0.94
N GLY A 70 1.53 -3.79 0.25
CA GLY A 70 1.75 -4.16 -1.15
C GLY A 70 1.80 -5.67 -1.40
N LYS A 71 2.19 -6.48 -0.41
CA LYS A 71 2.18 -7.95 -0.48
C LYS A 71 0.77 -8.52 -0.63
N ALA A 72 -0.23 -7.85 -0.07
CA ALA A 72 -1.62 -8.28 -0.15
C ALA A 72 -2.32 -7.85 -1.45
N LEU A 73 -1.68 -6.98 -2.24
CA LEU A 73 -2.26 -6.40 -3.43
C LEU A 73 -1.84 -7.15 -4.68
N THR A 74 -2.83 -7.51 -5.48
CA THR A 74 -2.64 -7.94 -6.86
C THR A 74 -2.88 -6.75 -7.77
N ARG A 75 -1.91 -6.42 -8.62
CA ARG A 75 -2.06 -5.34 -9.60
C ARG A 75 -2.78 -5.90 -10.82
N THR A 76 -3.87 -5.27 -11.22
CA THR A 76 -4.49 -5.57 -12.49
C THR A 76 -3.65 -4.88 -13.57
N ALA A 77 -3.02 -5.65 -14.44
CA ALA A 77 -2.32 -5.08 -15.59
C ALA A 77 -3.35 -4.32 -16.45
N LYS A 78 -2.95 -3.14 -16.95
CA LYS A 78 -3.73 -2.41 -17.94
C LYS A 78 -3.34 -2.88 -19.33
#